data_AF-A0A9K3KPV9-F1
#
_entry.id   AF-A0A9K3KPV9-F1
#
_cell.length_a   1.000
_cell.length_b   1.000
_cell.length_c   1.000
_cell.angle_alpha   90.00
_cell.angle_beta   90.00
_cell.angle_gamma   90.00
#
_symmetry.space_group_name_H-M   'P 1'
#
loop_
_entity.id
_entity.type
_entity.pdbx_description
1 polymer ?
#
loop_
_entity_poly.entity_id
_entity_poly.type
_entity_poly.pdbx_seq_one_letter_code
_entity_poly.pdbx_strand_id
1 'polypeptide(L)'
;MSFFLPNSHPWVEMPGTPAHGNPTRSKLVNNLVAKVRLTETREEGKDTQATRPLEMIEYKAILSTFRATPGPILQMKVKNPLMVLYQWHLITRIDNVCNFKVSDPRPHPKWSFCLRQRR
;
A
#
# COMPACT_ATOMS: atom_id res chain seq x y z
N MET A 1 -23.47 37.79 -37.56
CA MET A 1 -23.51 36.39 -37.08
C MET A 1 -23.05 36.39 -35.63
N SER A 2 -23.96 36.16 -34.68
CA SER A 2 -23.70 36.28 -33.24
C SER A 2 -22.82 35.13 -32.74
N PHE A 3 -21.71 35.46 -32.07
CA PHE A 3 -20.67 34.51 -31.65
C PHE A 3 -20.54 34.38 -30.13
N PHE A 4 -21.64 34.47 -29.37
CA PHE A 4 -21.61 34.29 -27.91
C PHE A 4 -22.93 33.69 -27.40
N LEU A 5 -23.02 32.36 -27.41
CA LEU A 5 -23.91 31.65 -26.49
C LEU A 5 -23.05 31.22 -25.30
N PRO A 6 -23.29 31.70 -24.08
CA PRO A 6 -22.57 31.24 -22.91
C PRO A 6 -22.86 29.75 -22.73
N ASN A 7 -21.81 28.93 -22.83
CA ASN A 7 -21.93 27.51 -22.55
C ASN A 7 -22.14 27.32 -21.05
N SER A 8 -23.39 27.05 -20.65
CA SER A 8 -23.79 26.79 -19.26
C SER A 8 -23.34 25.40 -18.78
N HIS A 9 -22.78 24.56 -19.66
CA HIS A 9 -22.35 23.23 -19.27
C HIS A 9 -21.06 23.28 -18.47
N PRO A 10 -21.06 22.76 -17.22
CA PRO A 10 -19.90 22.82 -16.34
C PRO A 10 -18.76 21.85 -16.72
N TRP A 11 -19.02 20.96 -17.67
CA TRP A 11 -18.05 20.08 -18.32
C TRP A 11 -18.42 19.97 -19.79
N VAL A 12 -17.45 20.19 -20.68
CA VAL A 12 -17.66 20.27 -22.12
C VAL A 12 -16.83 19.20 -22.80
N GLU A 13 -17.52 18.21 -23.39
CA GLU A 13 -16.95 17.22 -24.30
C GLU A 13 -17.48 17.51 -25.69
N MET A 14 -16.67 18.19 -26.53
CA MET A 14 -17.02 18.47 -27.92
C MET A 14 -16.06 17.70 -28.86
N PRO A 15 -16.58 17.06 -29.93
CA PRO A 15 -15.74 16.34 -30.88
C PRO A 15 -14.65 17.25 -31.46
N GLY A 16 -13.38 16.84 -31.36
CA GLY A 16 -12.25 17.60 -31.91
C GLY A 16 -11.67 18.69 -31.00
N THR A 17 -12.17 18.84 -29.76
CA THR A 17 -11.54 19.73 -28.75
C THR A 17 -11.18 18.97 -27.48
N PRO A 18 -10.07 19.31 -26.80
CA PRO A 18 -9.77 18.74 -25.50
C PRO A 18 -10.88 19.11 -24.48
N ALA A 19 -11.30 18.12 -23.69
CA ALA A 19 -12.34 18.31 -22.70
C ALA A 19 -11.92 19.35 -21.66
N HIS A 20 -12.84 20.25 -21.31
CA HIS A 20 -12.57 21.38 -20.42
C HIS A 20 -13.70 21.59 -19.41
N GLY A 21 -13.34 22.10 -18.22
CA GLY A 21 -14.26 22.34 -17.11
C GLY A 21 -13.93 21.49 -15.87
N ASN A 22 -14.89 21.32 -14.97
CA ASN A 22 -14.71 20.50 -13.77
C ASN A 22 -14.95 19.00 -14.10
N PRO A 23 -13.94 18.12 -14.01
CA PRO A 23 -14.08 16.71 -14.36
C PRO A 23 -15.14 15.96 -13.54
N THR A 24 -15.40 16.39 -12.30
CA THR A 24 -16.43 15.79 -11.44
C THR A 24 -17.86 16.07 -11.90
N ARG A 25 -18.06 17.00 -12.84
CA ARG A 25 -19.35 17.27 -13.47
C ARG A 25 -19.50 16.59 -14.83
N SER A 26 -18.52 15.81 -15.26
CA SER A 26 -18.64 14.92 -16.42
C SER A 26 -19.69 13.82 -16.14
N LYS A 27 -20.55 13.55 -17.13
CA LYS A 27 -21.51 12.43 -17.06
C LYS A 27 -20.78 11.09 -17.00
N LEU A 28 -19.67 10.94 -17.72
CA LEU A 28 -18.90 9.70 -17.74
C LEU A 28 -18.31 9.38 -16.37
N VAL A 29 -17.71 10.38 -15.72
CA VAL A 29 -17.14 10.24 -14.37
C VAL A 29 -18.23 9.91 -13.35
N ASN A 30 -19.36 10.62 -13.39
CA ASN A 30 -20.47 10.35 -12.47
C ASN A 30 -21.12 8.97 -12.68
N ASN A 31 -21.25 8.52 -13.94
CA ASN A 31 -21.73 7.18 -14.25
C ASN A 31 -20.77 6.10 -13.73
N LEU A 32 -19.46 6.33 -13.84
CA LEU A 32 -18.44 5.43 -13.29
C LEU A 32 -18.56 5.35 -11.76
N VAL A 33 -18.68 6.49 -11.07
CA VAL A 33 -18.84 6.54 -9.61
C VAL A 33 -20.12 5.81 -9.18
N ALA A 34 -21.23 6.02 -9.87
CA ALA A 34 -22.49 5.32 -9.59
C ALA A 34 -22.35 3.81 -9.80
N LYS A 35 -21.64 3.38 -10.85
CA LYS A 35 -21.36 1.96 -11.12
C LYS A 35 -20.52 1.34 -10.01
N VAL A 36 -19.43 2.01 -9.58
CA VAL A 36 -18.57 1.53 -8.49
C VAL A 36 -19.36 1.36 -7.20
N ARG A 37 -20.17 2.37 -6.82
CA ARG A 37 -21.03 2.29 -5.62
C ARG A 37 -22.03 1.14 -5.69
N LEU A 38 -22.63 0.92 -6.87
CA LEU A 38 -23.58 -0.18 -7.08
C LEU A 38 -22.91 -1.55 -6.93
N THR A 39 -21.71 -1.72 -7.51
CA THR A 39 -20.94 -2.97 -7.39
C THR A 39 -20.45 -3.21 -5.96
N GLU A 40 -20.09 -2.15 -5.23
CA GLU A 40 -19.75 -2.24 -3.80
C GLU A 40 -20.96 -2.68 -2.97
N THR A 41 -22.14 -2.07 -3.19
CA THR A 41 -23.37 -2.39 -2.45
C THR A 41 -23.87 -3.81 -2.71
N ARG A 42 -23.58 -4.35 -3.90
CA ARG A 42 -23.96 -5.72 -4.28
C ARG A 42 -22.95 -6.77 -3.85
N GLU A 43 -21.85 -6.37 -3.22
CA GLU A 43 -20.73 -7.25 -2.88
C GLU A 43 -20.17 -8.00 -4.11
N GLU A 44 -20.36 -7.45 -5.32
CA GLU A 44 -19.81 -7.97 -6.58
C GLU A 44 -18.33 -7.56 -6.75
N GLY A 45 -17.78 -6.84 -5.76
CA GLY A 45 -16.36 -6.51 -5.68
C GLY A 45 -15.50 -7.73 -5.34
N LYS A 46 -14.22 -7.66 -5.70
CA LYS A 46 -13.24 -8.66 -5.23
C LYS A 46 -13.03 -8.50 -3.72
N ASP A 47 -12.95 -9.60 -2.99
CA ASP A 47 -12.56 -9.59 -1.59
C ASP A 47 -11.29 -8.76 -1.37
N THR A 48 -11.30 -8.00 -0.28
CA THR A 48 -10.19 -7.12 0.07
C THR A 48 -8.92 -7.96 0.29
N GLN A 49 -7.96 -7.84 -0.62
CA GLN A 49 -6.64 -8.47 -0.48
C GLN A 49 -5.63 -7.61 0.30
N ALA A 50 -6.10 -6.54 0.97
CA ALA A 50 -5.25 -5.64 1.72
C ALA A 50 -4.58 -6.31 2.93
N THR A 51 -5.21 -7.34 3.50
CA THR A 51 -4.67 -8.13 4.62
C THR A 51 -4.33 -9.54 4.14
N ARG A 52 -3.20 -9.68 3.46
CA ARG A 52 -2.64 -10.99 3.08
C ARG A 52 -1.25 -11.22 3.69
N PRO A 53 -0.85 -12.48 3.90
CA PRO A 53 0.52 -12.81 4.31
C PRO A 53 1.53 -12.34 3.27
N LEU A 54 2.70 -11.91 3.76
CA LEU A 54 3.83 -11.55 2.91
C LEU A 54 4.39 -12.82 2.25
N GLU A 55 4.63 -12.78 0.95
CA GLU A 55 5.23 -13.91 0.23
C GLU A 55 6.77 -13.84 0.25
N MET A 56 7.43 -14.99 0.09
CA MET A 56 8.90 -15.07 0.14
C MET A 56 9.57 -14.20 -0.92
N ILE A 57 8.96 -14.07 -2.10
CA ILE A 57 9.48 -13.24 -3.20
C ILE A 57 9.45 -11.77 -2.79
N GLU A 58 8.36 -11.34 -2.16
CA GLU A 58 8.15 -9.96 -1.71
C GLU A 58 9.09 -9.60 -0.56
N TYR A 59 9.24 -10.52 0.38
CA TYR A 59 10.24 -10.40 1.44
C TYR A 59 11.66 -10.20 0.91
N LYS A 60 12.08 -11.02 -0.06
CA LYS A 60 13.39 -10.87 -0.71
C LYS A 60 13.51 -9.55 -1.46
N ALA A 61 12.45 -9.14 -2.15
CA ALA A 61 12.40 -7.86 -2.85
C ALA A 61 12.61 -6.70 -1.87
N ILE A 62 11.86 -6.66 -0.75
CA ILE A 62 11.98 -5.63 0.29
C ILE A 62 13.43 -5.54 0.82
N LEU A 63 14.05 -6.67 1.13
CA LEU A 63 15.44 -6.69 1.60
C LEU A 63 16.43 -6.17 0.56
N SER A 64 16.22 -6.54 -0.72
CA SER A 64 17.07 -6.09 -1.82
C SER A 64 16.94 -4.58 -2.03
N THR A 65 15.71 -4.04 -1.94
CA THR A 65 15.42 -2.62 -2.03
C THR A 65 16.14 -1.86 -0.93
N PHE A 66 15.99 -2.26 0.34
CA PHE A 66 16.67 -1.56 1.44
C PHE A 66 18.19 -1.50 1.29
N ARG A 67 18.80 -2.57 0.79
CA ARG A 67 20.26 -2.62 0.57
C ARG A 67 20.72 -1.79 -0.62
N ALA A 68 19.88 -1.67 -1.65
CA ALA A 68 20.16 -0.90 -2.87
C ALA A 68 19.85 0.60 -2.72
N THR A 69 18.95 0.98 -1.79
CA THR A 69 18.58 2.39 -1.58
C THR A 69 19.76 3.20 -1.04
N PRO A 70 20.13 4.32 -1.69
CA PRO A 70 21.14 5.23 -1.17
C PRO A 70 20.64 5.91 0.10
N GLY A 71 21.50 6.02 1.11
CA GLY A 71 21.16 6.64 2.39
C GLY A 71 22.15 6.27 3.47
N PRO A 72 21.94 6.77 4.70
CA PRO A 72 22.84 6.48 5.79
C PRO A 72 22.85 4.97 6.10
N ILE A 73 24.07 4.42 6.18
CA ILE A 73 24.35 2.98 6.21
C ILE A 73 23.63 2.30 7.37
N LEU A 74 23.62 2.93 8.54
CA LEU A 74 23.01 2.38 9.75
C LEU A 74 21.51 2.14 9.56
N GLN A 75 20.79 3.07 8.91
CA GLN A 75 19.35 2.93 8.69
C GLN A 75 19.07 1.96 7.53
N MET A 76 19.68 2.19 6.36
CA MET A 76 19.31 1.49 5.13
C MET A 76 19.90 0.08 5.04
N LYS A 77 21.14 -0.12 5.51
CA LYS A 77 21.84 -1.40 5.37
C LYS A 77 21.79 -2.27 6.63
N VAL A 78 21.54 -1.68 7.80
CA VAL A 78 21.54 -2.40 9.09
C VAL A 78 20.15 -2.46 9.70
N LYS A 79 19.59 -1.32 10.13
CA LYS A 79 18.35 -1.27 10.91
C LYS A 79 17.14 -1.77 10.12
N ASN A 80 16.86 -1.22 8.94
CA ASN A 80 15.67 -1.58 8.17
C ASN A 80 15.69 -3.06 7.73
N PRO A 81 16.81 -3.60 7.18
CA PRO A 81 16.89 -5.02 6.87
C PRO A 81 16.74 -5.92 8.10
N LEU A 82 17.34 -5.53 9.24
CA LEU A 82 17.21 -6.29 10.49
C LEU A 82 15.75 -6.35 10.95
N MET A 83 15.01 -5.25 10.85
CA MET A 83 13.60 -5.23 11.23
C MET A 83 12.77 -6.19 10.36
N VAL A 84 13.01 -6.20 9.04
CA VAL A 84 12.30 -7.09 8.11
C VAL A 84 12.65 -8.56 8.34
N LEU A 85 13.94 -8.87 8.58
CA LEU A 85 14.41 -10.20 8.96
C LEU A 85 13.71 -10.70 10.22
N TYR A 86 13.64 -9.84 11.23
CA TYR A 86 13.02 -10.14 12.51
C TYR A 86 11.51 -10.39 12.35
N GLN A 87 10.82 -9.52 11.61
CA GLN A 87 9.41 -9.66 11.28
C GLN A 87 9.10 -11.01 10.62
N TRP A 88 9.91 -11.40 9.63
CA TRP A 88 9.74 -12.62 8.87
C TRP A 88 9.98 -13.88 9.70
N HIS A 89 11.10 -13.93 10.44
CA HIS A 89 11.51 -15.14 11.15
C HIS A 89 10.75 -15.39 12.46
N LEU A 90 10.29 -14.33 13.12
CA LEU A 90 9.56 -14.46 14.39
C LEU A 90 8.06 -14.23 14.26
N ILE A 91 7.57 -13.99 13.04
CA ILE A 91 6.14 -13.77 12.73
C ILE A 91 5.57 -12.69 13.66
N THR A 92 6.34 -11.62 13.85
CA THR A 92 5.97 -10.52 14.73
C THR A 92 5.30 -9.43 13.93
N ARG A 93 4.39 -8.68 14.56
CA ARG A 93 3.89 -7.44 13.95
C ARG A 93 5.01 -6.40 13.87
N ILE A 94 4.96 -5.54 12.85
CA ILE A 94 6.01 -4.54 12.60
C ILE A 94 6.17 -3.55 13.76
N ASP A 95 5.09 -3.22 14.46
CA ASP A 95 5.12 -2.37 15.67
C ASP A 95 5.88 -3.01 16.84
N ASN A 96 5.83 -4.34 16.97
CA ASN A 96 6.63 -5.06 17.96
C ASN A 96 8.12 -5.07 17.59
N VAL A 97 8.45 -5.03 16.29
CA VAL A 97 9.83 -4.97 15.82
C VAL A 97 10.46 -3.61 16.10
N CYS A 98 9.68 -2.53 16.01
CA CYS A 98 10.15 -1.18 16.32
C CYS A 98 10.59 -1.02 17.80
N ASN A 99 10.00 -1.80 18.70
CA ASN A 99 10.33 -1.82 20.13
C ASN A 99 11.38 -2.88 20.51
N PHE A 100 12.07 -3.46 19.53
CA PHE A 100 13.05 -4.52 19.76
C PHE A 100 14.23 -4.05 20.63
N LYS A 101 14.50 -4.79 21.71
CA LYS A 101 15.69 -4.65 22.53
C LYS A 101 16.63 -5.81 22.27
N VAL A 102 17.94 -5.54 22.31
CA VAL A 102 18.99 -6.56 22.12
C VAL A 102 18.89 -7.71 23.15
N SER A 103 18.26 -7.48 24.30
CA SER A 103 18.02 -8.46 25.36
C SER A 103 16.71 -9.25 25.25
N ASP A 104 15.89 -9.00 24.21
CA ASP A 104 14.62 -9.67 24.02
C ASP A 104 14.70 -11.11 23.47
N PRO A 105 15.62 -11.47 22.54
CA PRO A 105 15.71 -12.85 22.07
C PRO A 105 16.31 -13.74 23.16
N ARG A 106 15.53 -14.74 23.58
CA ARG A 106 15.94 -15.72 24.61
C ARG A 106 15.87 -17.13 24.04
N PRO A 107 16.70 -18.07 24.52
CA PRO A 107 16.55 -19.47 24.16
C PRO A 107 15.16 -20.00 24.55
N HIS A 108 14.58 -20.84 23.70
CA HIS A 108 13.29 -21.46 23.98
C HIS A 108 13.46 -22.56 25.05
N PRO A 109 12.63 -22.60 26.11
CA PRO A 109 12.83 -23.52 27.23
C PRO A 109 12.68 -25.01 26.85
N LYS A 110 11.94 -25.31 25.78
CA LYS A 110 11.70 -26.69 25.31
C LYS A 110 12.54 -27.12 24.10
N TRP A 111 13.05 -26.17 23.33
CA TRP A 111 13.70 -26.45 22.04
C TRP A 111 15.01 -25.68 21.98
N SER A 112 16.13 -26.40 22.10
CA SER A 112 17.47 -25.82 22.14
C SER A 112 17.86 -25.06 20.87
N PHE A 113 17.21 -25.36 19.74
CA PHE A 113 17.44 -24.73 18.45
C PHE A 113 16.51 -23.53 18.17
N CYS A 114 15.56 -23.23 19.06
CA CYS A 114 14.61 -22.14 18.86
C CYS A 114 14.92 -20.94 19.77
N LEU A 115 14.62 -19.74 19.25
CA LEU A 115 14.56 -18.51 20.03
C LEU A 115 13.10 -18.13 20.31
N ARG A 116 12.87 -17.47 21.43
CA ARG A 116 11.57 -16.92 21.83
C ARG A 116 11.73 -15.45 22.18
N GLN A 117 10.77 -14.64 21.77
CA GLN A 117 10.65 -13.25 22.21
C GLN A 117 9.82 -13.16 23.49
N ARG A 118 10.19 -12.21 24.38
CA ARG A 118 9.37 -11.83 25.52
C ARG A 118 8.14 -11.06 25.03
N ARG A 119 6.93 -11.56 25.30
CA ARG A 119 5.67 -10.79 25.12
C ARG A 119 5.64 -9.59 26.04
#